data_AF-A0A453N9G1-F1
#
_entry.id   AF-A0A453N9G1-F1
#
_cell.length_a   1.000
_cell.length_b   1.000
_cell.length_c   1.000
_cell.angle_alpha   90.00
_cell.angle_beta   90.00
_cell.angle_gamma   90.00
#
_symmetry.space_group_name_H-M   'P 1'
#
loop_
_entity.id
_entity.type
_entity.pdbx_description
1 polymer ?
#
loop_
_entity_poly.entity_id
_entity_poly.type
_entity_poly.pdbx_seq_one_letter_code
_entity_poly.pdbx_strand_id
1 'polypeptide(L)'
;MQEVILACPNATRLCLLVFLTIQFRVIISGRSNHNVSQVSEGVLSRDENHTEDTPTQHALSPYLDYMAYLYQRMDPLPEQERFEINYRDFLQSPLQPLMDNLEAQTYETFEKDTVKYTQYQRAIAKALVDKVSDDEVSTTRTVLMVVGAGRGPLVRASLQAAEETGRMLKVYAVEKNPNAVITLHSLIKLEGWESMVTIISSDMRCWDAPEKADILVSELLGSFGDNELSPECLDGAQRFLKPDGISIPSSYTSFIQPVTASKLHNDIKAHKDIAHFETAYVVKLHRVARLAPPQEVFSFAHPNFSPKATNQRYTKLQFELPQDTGSCLVHGFAGYFDAVLYKDVHLGIEPNTCTPNMFSWFPIFFPLRKPIYVPSESPIEVHFWRCCGATKVWYEWALVAPSPSPIHNSNGR
;
A
#
# COMPACT_ATOMS: atom_id res chain seq x y z
N MET A 1 2.34 46.78 12.08
CA MET A 1 1.31 46.00 11.36
C MET A 1 1.46 44.52 11.73
N GLN A 2 1.37 44.18 13.02
CA GLN A 2 1.75 42.84 13.50
C GLN A 2 0.86 42.30 14.64
N GLU A 3 -0.25 42.97 15.00
CA GLU A 3 -1.02 42.61 16.21
C GLU A 3 -2.55 42.57 16.05
N VAL A 4 -3.11 42.51 14.83
CA VAL A 4 -4.59 42.44 14.64
C VAL A 4 -5.02 41.28 13.74
N ILE A 5 -4.41 40.10 13.95
CA ILE A 5 -4.90 38.83 13.38
C ILE A 5 -4.90 37.78 14.49
N LEU A 6 -5.72 38.00 15.51
CA LEU A 6 -5.94 37.04 16.61
C LEU A 6 -7.44 36.86 16.80
N ALA A 7 -8.02 35.95 16.03
CA ALA A 7 -9.13 35.07 16.43
C ALA A 7 -9.54 34.12 15.28
N CYS A 8 -8.57 33.47 14.63
CA CYS A 8 -8.87 32.13 14.14
C CYS A 8 -8.33 31.20 15.23
N PRO A 9 -9.18 30.52 16.03
CA PRO A 9 -8.71 29.51 16.96
C PRO A 9 -7.73 28.59 16.25
N ASN A 10 -6.64 28.16 16.91
CA ASN A 10 -5.67 27.23 16.30
C ASN A 10 -6.36 26.01 15.67
N ALA A 11 -7.48 25.57 16.24
CA ALA A 11 -8.35 24.53 15.68
C ALA A 11 -8.98 24.90 14.32
N THR A 12 -9.48 26.13 14.14
CA THR A 12 -10.04 26.60 12.86
C THR A 12 -8.97 26.68 11.79
N ARG A 13 -7.77 27.18 12.13
CA ARG A 13 -6.64 27.21 11.21
C ARG A 13 -6.22 25.80 10.77
N LEU A 14 -6.14 24.86 11.71
CA LEU A 14 -5.84 23.46 11.42
C LEU A 14 -6.90 22.84 10.50
N CYS A 15 -8.18 23.11 10.77
CA CYS A 15 -9.30 22.66 9.94
C CYS A 15 -9.22 23.21 8.51
N LEU A 16 -8.93 24.50 8.35
CA LEU A 16 -8.75 25.14 7.04
C LEU A 16 -7.58 24.53 6.26
N LEU A 17 -6.45 24.25 6.91
CA LEU A 17 -5.31 23.58 6.28
C LEU A 17 -5.71 22.19 5.78
N VAL A 18 -6.45 21.41 6.57
CA VAL A 18 -6.99 20.10 6.13
C VAL A 18 -7.88 20.27 4.90
N PHE A 19 -8.80 21.23 4.86
CA PHE A 19 -9.64 21.45 3.67
C PHE A 19 -8.85 21.82 2.41
N LEU A 20 -7.76 22.57 2.55
CA LEU A 20 -6.88 22.91 1.43
C LEU A 20 -6.19 21.66 0.86
N THR A 21 -5.80 20.69 1.69
CA THR A 21 -5.24 19.41 1.20
C THR A 21 -6.22 18.57 0.37
N ILE A 22 -7.53 18.79 0.56
CA ILE A 22 -8.60 18.06 -0.14
C ILE A 22 -9.08 18.82 -1.40
N GLN A 23 -8.49 19.99 -1.70
CA GLN A 23 -8.77 20.82 -2.89
C GLN A 23 -10.23 21.33 -2.96
N PHE A 24 -10.78 21.75 -1.81
CA PHE A 24 -12.10 22.39 -1.78
C PHE A 24 -12.07 23.81 -2.36
N ARG A 25 -13.16 24.21 -3.02
CA ARG A 25 -13.42 25.62 -3.34
C ARG A 25 -13.86 26.34 -2.06
N VAL A 26 -13.15 27.41 -1.71
CA VAL A 26 -13.49 28.25 -0.55
C VAL A 26 -14.46 29.33 -1.00
N ILE A 27 -15.59 29.43 -0.31
CA ILE A 27 -16.58 30.50 -0.52
C ILE A 27 -16.59 31.38 0.73
N ILE A 28 -16.27 32.66 0.57
CA ILE A 28 -16.31 33.66 1.64
C ILE A 28 -17.61 34.44 1.48
N SER A 29 -18.44 34.47 2.52
CA SER A 29 -19.75 35.12 2.49
C SER A 29 -20.06 35.80 3.83
N GLY A 30 -21.06 36.69 3.82
CA GLY A 30 -21.46 37.46 5.00
C GLY A 30 -21.03 38.92 4.93
N ARG A 31 -21.26 39.64 6.04
CA ARG A 31 -20.85 41.05 6.18
C ARG A 31 -19.42 41.11 6.69
N SER A 32 -18.64 42.08 6.22
CA SER A 32 -17.32 42.31 6.81
C SER A 32 -17.47 42.86 8.22
N ASN A 33 -16.91 42.17 9.19
CA ASN A 33 -16.79 42.64 10.57
C ASN A 33 -15.43 43.33 10.84
N HIS A 34 -14.56 43.39 9.82
CA HIS A 34 -13.29 44.08 9.92
C HIS A 34 -13.44 45.43 9.23
N ASN A 35 -13.31 46.51 10.01
CA ASN A 35 -13.10 47.85 9.47
C ASN A 35 -11.69 47.88 8.88
N VAL A 36 -11.56 47.42 7.64
CA VAL A 36 -10.38 47.73 6.83
C VAL A 36 -10.60 49.14 6.32
N SER A 37 -10.44 50.11 7.23
CA SER A 37 -10.34 51.52 6.89
C SER A 37 -9.28 51.65 5.81
N GLN A 38 -9.64 52.31 4.72
CA GLN A 38 -8.76 52.63 3.60
C GLN A 38 -7.38 53.05 4.12
N VAL A 39 -6.38 52.20 3.90
CA VAL A 39 -4.97 52.61 4.07
C VAL A 39 -4.64 53.46 2.85
N SER A 40 -5.04 54.73 2.89
CA SER A 40 -4.66 55.75 1.92
C SER A 40 -4.73 57.14 2.56
N GLU A 41 -4.05 57.33 3.69
CA GLU A 41 -3.66 58.68 4.11
C GLU A 41 -2.17 58.68 4.43
N GLY A 42 -1.39 59.02 3.42
CA GLY A 42 0.07 59.02 3.48
C GLY A 42 0.68 59.77 2.30
N VAL A 43 0.36 61.06 2.20
CA VAL A 43 1.11 62.14 1.52
C VAL A 43 1.29 62.00 0.00
N LEU A 44 0.60 62.85 -0.78
CA LEU A 44 1.21 63.88 -1.64
C LEU A 44 0.12 64.67 -2.42
N SER A 45 0.27 65.99 -2.34
CA SER A 45 -0.22 67.07 -3.22
C SER A 45 -1.32 66.79 -4.25
N ARG A 46 -2.37 67.62 -4.16
CA ARG A 46 -3.27 68.01 -5.27
C ARG A 46 -2.51 68.13 -6.60
N ASP A 47 -2.90 67.32 -7.57
CA ASP A 47 -3.02 67.74 -8.96
C ASP A 47 -4.14 66.93 -9.63
N GLU A 48 -4.97 67.65 -10.38
CA GLU A 48 -6.15 67.17 -11.10
C GLU A 48 -5.74 66.41 -12.38
N ASN A 49 -6.63 65.51 -12.81
CA ASN A 49 -6.61 64.70 -14.05
C ASN A 49 -5.80 63.40 -14.00
N HIS A 50 -6.47 62.32 -13.59
CA HIS A 50 -6.55 61.04 -14.31
C HIS A 50 -7.55 60.14 -13.55
N THR A 51 -8.77 59.98 -14.07
CA THR A 51 -9.70 58.92 -13.62
C THR A 51 -9.20 57.59 -14.17
N GLU A 52 -8.22 57.01 -13.52
CA GLU A 52 -8.00 55.56 -13.55
C GLU A 52 -8.97 54.92 -12.56
N ASP A 53 -9.80 54.00 -13.06
CA ASP A 53 -10.68 53.15 -12.23
C ASP A 53 -9.83 52.44 -11.17
N THR A 54 -9.78 53.01 -9.97
CA THR A 54 -9.13 52.38 -8.84
C THR A 54 -9.99 51.16 -8.49
N PRO A 55 -9.47 49.92 -8.57
CA PRO A 55 -10.29 48.75 -8.33
C PRO A 55 -10.79 48.81 -6.89
N THR A 56 -12.09 49.01 -6.72
CA THR A 56 -12.74 49.02 -5.41
C THR A 56 -12.60 47.61 -4.85
N GLN A 57 -11.59 47.43 -4.00
CA GLN A 57 -11.29 46.14 -3.39
C GLN A 57 -12.52 45.69 -2.58
N HIS A 58 -13.01 44.49 -2.86
CA HIS A 58 -14.22 43.97 -2.24
C HIS A 58 -14.05 43.94 -0.71
N ALA A 59 -15.11 44.26 0.04
CA ALA A 59 -15.04 44.35 1.52
C ALA A 59 -14.59 43.03 2.21
N LEU A 60 -14.66 41.91 1.49
CA LEU A 60 -14.21 40.59 1.96
C LEU A 60 -12.84 40.15 1.43
N SER A 61 -12.17 40.97 0.61
CA SER A 61 -10.83 40.65 0.08
C SER A 61 -9.79 40.32 1.16
N PRO A 62 -9.74 40.99 2.33
CA PRO A 62 -8.78 40.64 3.38
C PRO A 62 -8.89 39.19 3.87
N TYR A 63 -10.11 38.62 3.88
CA TYR A 63 -10.32 37.22 4.26
C TYR A 63 -9.80 36.26 3.17
N LEU A 64 -9.96 36.64 1.90
CA LEU A 64 -9.42 35.89 0.77
C LEU A 64 -7.88 35.94 0.78
N ASP A 65 -7.31 37.11 1.05
CA ASP A 65 -5.87 37.31 1.17
C ASP A 65 -5.29 36.45 2.31
N TYR A 66 -6.01 36.32 3.42
CA TYR A 66 -5.62 35.41 4.51
C TYR A 66 -5.69 33.94 4.09
N MET A 67 -6.71 33.52 3.33
CA MET A 67 -6.77 32.16 2.79
C MET A 67 -5.63 31.87 1.81
N ALA A 68 -5.31 32.84 0.94
CA ALA A 68 -4.17 32.74 0.02
C ALA A 68 -2.84 32.67 0.79
N TYR A 69 -2.68 33.49 1.84
CA TYR A 69 -1.53 33.45 2.74
C TYR A 69 -1.38 32.09 3.42
N LEU A 70 -2.47 31.49 3.92
CA LEU A 70 -2.43 30.15 4.52
C LEU A 70 -2.00 29.10 3.50
N TYR A 71 -2.55 29.15 2.29
CA TYR A 71 -2.18 28.24 1.21
C TYR A 71 -0.71 28.36 0.80
N GLN A 72 -0.19 29.59 0.65
CA GLN A 72 1.21 29.85 0.29
C GLN A 72 2.21 29.42 1.38
N ARG A 73 1.75 29.27 2.62
CA ARG A 73 2.56 28.79 3.74
C ARG A 73 2.46 27.29 4.00
N MET A 74 1.67 26.57 3.20
CA MET A 74 1.69 25.10 3.25
C MET A 74 3.01 24.59 2.73
N ASP A 75 3.56 23.57 3.40
CA ASP A 75 4.73 22.88 2.89
C ASP A 75 4.42 22.30 1.50
N PRO A 76 5.39 22.36 0.55
CA PRO A 76 5.20 21.72 -0.73
C PRO A 76 5.01 20.21 -0.53
N LEU A 77 4.13 19.62 -1.34
CA LEU A 77 3.95 18.16 -1.33
C LEU A 77 5.30 17.46 -1.57
N PRO A 78 5.64 16.44 -0.75
CA PRO A 78 6.78 15.57 -1.00
C PRO A 78 6.73 14.96 -2.41
N GLU A 79 7.89 14.57 -2.95
CA GLU A 79 7.98 13.98 -4.30
C GLU A 79 7.05 12.77 -4.46
N GLN A 80 7.02 11.90 -3.44
CA GLN A 80 6.11 10.75 -3.39
C GLN A 80 4.64 11.17 -3.50
N GLU A 81 4.19 12.15 -2.70
CA GLU A 81 2.79 12.60 -2.76
C GLU A 81 2.41 13.24 -4.11
N ARG A 82 3.38 13.86 -4.80
CA ARG A 82 3.16 14.39 -6.16
C ARG A 82 2.96 13.27 -7.17
N PHE A 83 3.70 12.17 -7.06
CA PHE A 83 3.49 10.99 -7.90
C PHE A 83 2.13 10.35 -7.64
N GLU A 84 1.74 10.25 -6.36
CA GLU A 84 0.51 9.59 -5.92
C GLU A 84 -0.75 10.43 -6.14
N ILE A 85 -0.64 11.72 -6.45
CA ILE A 85 -1.77 12.66 -6.48
C ILE A 85 -2.89 12.24 -7.44
N ASN A 86 -2.51 11.65 -8.58
CA ASN A 86 -3.44 11.19 -9.61
C ASN A 86 -4.13 9.87 -9.24
N TYR A 87 -3.62 9.16 -8.24
CA TYR A 87 -4.17 7.90 -7.76
C TYR A 87 -5.08 8.08 -6.55
N ARG A 88 -5.17 9.30 -6.00
CA ARG A 88 -6.01 9.63 -4.83
C ARG A 88 -7.48 9.30 -5.11
N ASP A 89 -8.01 8.38 -4.32
CA ASP A 89 -9.36 7.84 -4.43
C ASP A 89 -9.69 7.30 -5.84
N PHE A 90 -8.69 6.81 -6.58
CA PHE A 90 -8.86 6.14 -7.87
C PHE A 90 -8.85 4.62 -7.67
N LEU A 91 -9.99 3.99 -7.97
CA LEU A 91 -10.20 2.55 -7.80
C LEU A 91 -9.52 1.78 -8.92
N GLN A 92 -8.62 0.87 -8.56
CA GLN A 92 -7.91 0.00 -9.49
C GLN A 92 -8.20 -1.46 -9.15
N SER A 93 -8.26 -2.31 -10.18
CA SER A 93 -8.31 -3.75 -9.95
C SER A 93 -6.98 -4.21 -9.38
N PRO A 94 -6.96 -5.03 -8.31
CA PRO A 94 -5.74 -5.67 -7.84
C PRO A 94 -5.10 -6.47 -8.97
N LEU A 95 -3.77 -6.44 -9.06
CA LEU A 95 -3.04 -7.23 -10.03
C LEU A 95 -3.20 -8.73 -9.73
N GLN A 96 -3.09 -9.56 -10.76
CA GLN A 96 -3.11 -11.02 -10.63
C GLN A 96 -1.91 -11.66 -11.34
N PRO A 97 -0.66 -11.47 -10.86
CA PRO A 97 0.54 -11.86 -11.59
C PRO A 97 0.68 -13.38 -11.82
N LEU A 98 -0.02 -14.21 -11.05
CA LEU A 98 -0.07 -15.66 -11.30
C LEU A 98 -0.95 -15.99 -12.51
N MET A 99 -2.12 -15.35 -12.61
CA MET A 99 -3.08 -15.58 -13.69
C MET A 99 -2.64 -14.90 -14.98
N ASP A 100 -2.19 -13.64 -14.88
CA ASP A 100 -1.83 -12.80 -16.02
C ASP A 100 -0.31 -12.65 -16.15
N ASN A 101 0.17 -12.31 -17.35
CA ASN A 101 1.54 -11.91 -17.56
C ASN A 101 1.62 -10.38 -17.52
N LEU A 102 2.34 -9.84 -16.53
CA LEU A 102 2.46 -8.39 -16.35
C LEU A 102 3.20 -7.73 -17.52
N GLU A 103 2.81 -6.48 -17.81
CA GLU A 103 3.41 -5.64 -18.83
C GLU A 103 4.72 -4.99 -18.35
N ALA A 104 5.58 -4.59 -19.29
CA ALA A 104 6.89 -4.01 -18.97
C ALA A 104 6.79 -2.72 -18.13
N GLN A 105 5.77 -1.89 -18.35
CA GLN A 105 5.57 -0.64 -17.61
C GLN A 105 5.19 -0.90 -16.14
N THR A 106 4.48 -2.00 -15.86
CA THR A 106 4.15 -2.42 -14.50
C THR A 106 5.42 -2.75 -13.73
N TYR A 107 6.32 -3.55 -14.33
CA TYR A 107 7.62 -3.86 -13.71
C TYR A 107 8.48 -2.60 -13.49
N GLU A 108 8.50 -1.66 -14.45
CA GLU A 108 9.25 -0.41 -14.30
C GLU A 108 8.75 0.41 -13.11
N THR A 109 7.45 0.42 -12.86
CA THR A 109 6.86 1.08 -11.69
C THR A 109 7.31 0.40 -10.39
N PHE A 110 7.31 -0.93 -10.35
CA PHE A 110 7.80 -1.69 -9.18
C PHE A 110 9.29 -1.48 -8.91
N GLU A 111 10.09 -1.27 -9.94
CA GLU A 111 11.55 -1.11 -9.83
C GLU A 111 11.97 0.28 -9.34
N LYS A 112 11.07 1.28 -9.41
CA LYS A 112 11.33 2.62 -8.87
C LYS A 112 11.35 2.65 -7.34
N ASP A 113 10.69 1.69 -6.69
CA ASP A 113 10.69 1.57 -5.23
C ASP A 113 11.98 0.91 -4.74
N THR A 114 13.00 1.73 -4.49
CA THR A 114 14.29 1.29 -4.00
C THR A 114 14.22 0.75 -2.57
N VAL A 115 13.34 1.30 -1.74
CA VAL A 115 13.17 0.92 -0.32
C VAL A 115 12.80 -0.55 -0.20
N LYS A 116 11.87 -1.03 -1.04
CA LYS A 116 11.50 -2.45 -1.10
C LYS A 116 12.72 -3.35 -1.27
N TYR A 117 13.52 -3.11 -2.31
CA TYR A 117 14.67 -3.99 -2.60
C TYR A 117 15.81 -3.83 -1.60
N THR A 118 15.97 -2.66 -0.99
CA THR A 118 16.90 -2.48 0.14
C THR A 118 16.49 -3.33 1.34
N GLN A 119 15.19 -3.41 1.67
CA GLN A 119 14.73 -4.29 2.75
C GLN A 119 14.97 -5.77 2.42
N TYR A 120 14.73 -6.20 1.17
CA TYR A 120 15.08 -7.56 0.74
C TYR A 120 16.58 -7.84 0.81
N GLN A 121 17.43 -6.94 0.32
CA GLN A 121 18.90 -7.09 0.43
C GLN A 121 19.32 -7.26 1.89
N ARG A 122 18.80 -6.42 2.80
CA ARG A 122 19.09 -6.51 4.25
C ARG A 122 18.65 -7.85 4.86
N ALA A 123 17.47 -8.34 4.48
CA ALA A 123 16.96 -9.63 4.93
C ALA A 123 17.84 -10.79 4.43
N ILE A 124 18.21 -10.77 3.15
CA ILE A 124 19.07 -11.78 2.52
C ILE A 124 20.47 -11.76 3.16
N ALA A 125 21.07 -10.58 3.37
CA ALA A 125 22.37 -10.44 4.00
C ALA A 125 22.39 -11.08 5.40
N LYS A 126 21.36 -10.80 6.22
CA LYS A 126 21.22 -11.43 7.55
C LYS A 126 21.05 -12.95 7.45
N ALA A 127 20.22 -13.43 6.52
CA ALA A 127 20.02 -14.86 6.34
C ALA A 127 21.31 -15.59 5.87
N LEU A 128 22.10 -14.95 5.01
CA LEU A 128 23.41 -15.45 4.58
C LEU A 128 24.39 -15.56 5.75
N VAL A 129 24.45 -14.53 6.61
CA VAL A 129 25.30 -14.54 7.82
C VAL A 129 24.92 -15.66 8.78
N ASP A 130 23.64 -15.89 8.99
CA ASP A 130 23.18 -16.99 9.85
C ASP A 130 23.39 -18.37 9.23
N LYS A 131 23.37 -18.48 7.89
CA LYS A 131 23.52 -19.76 7.18
C LYS A 131 24.96 -20.21 7.02
N VAL A 132 25.89 -19.27 6.86
CA VAL A 132 27.32 -19.57 6.66
C VAL A 132 28.11 -18.77 7.69
N SER A 133 28.73 -19.50 8.61
CA SER A 133 29.63 -18.92 9.61
C SER A 133 30.87 -18.30 8.96
N ASP A 134 31.54 -17.38 9.64
CA ASP A 134 32.71 -16.68 9.08
C ASP A 134 33.87 -17.63 8.74
N ASP A 135 33.99 -18.76 9.45
CA ASP A 135 34.99 -19.80 9.19
C ASP A 135 34.71 -20.60 7.89
N GLU A 136 33.46 -20.62 7.43
CA GLU A 136 33.00 -21.43 6.30
C GLU A 136 32.86 -20.63 5.00
N VAL A 137 33.08 -19.32 5.03
CA VAL A 137 32.87 -18.39 3.90
C VAL A 137 33.59 -18.82 2.63
N SER A 138 34.80 -19.39 2.75
CA SER A 138 35.63 -19.81 1.61
C SER A 138 35.30 -21.19 1.04
N THR A 139 34.54 -22.01 1.78
CA THR A 139 34.28 -23.43 1.43
C THR A 139 32.82 -23.72 1.15
N THR A 140 31.91 -22.93 1.73
CA THR A 140 30.46 -23.16 1.63
C THR A 140 29.85 -22.24 0.61
N ARG A 141 29.12 -22.83 -0.35
CA ARG A 141 28.32 -22.11 -1.34
C ARG A 141 26.85 -22.29 -1.03
N THR A 142 26.16 -21.19 -0.79
CA THR A 142 24.71 -21.17 -0.50
C THR A 142 23.92 -21.21 -1.80
N VAL A 143 22.93 -22.09 -1.87
CA VAL A 143 21.97 -22.16 -2.99
C VAL A 143 20.78 -21.26 -2.67
N LEU A 144 20.65 -20.15 -3.40
CA LEU A 144 19.55 -19.21 -3.26
C LEU A 144 18.63 -19.28 -4.48
N MET A 145 17.33 -19.44 -4.26
CA MET A 145 16.35 -19.48 -5.34
C MET A 145 15.41 -18.28 -5.24
N VAL A 146 15.42 -17.42 -6.25
CA VAL A 146 14.45 -16.34 -6.42
C VAL A 146 13.27 -16.89 -7.21
N VAL A 147 12.09 -17.02 -6.59
CA VAL A 147 10.87 -17.52 -7.24
C VAL A 147 9.88 -16.39 -7.52
N GLY A 148 9.56 -16.18 -8.79
CA GLY A 148 8.95 -14.94 -9.27
C GLY A 148 10.00 -13.84 -9.48
N ALA A 149 11.05 -14.15 -10.26
CA ALA A 149 12.20 -13.26 -10.41
C ALA A 149 11.91 -11.95 -11.17
N GLY A 150 10.80 -11.87 -11.91
CA GLY A 150 10.44 -10.73 -12.75
C GLY A 150 11.58 -10.37 -13.70
N ARG A 151 11.93 -9.08 -13.75
CA ARG A 151 13.07 -8.58 -14.54
C ARG A 151 14.40 -8.58 -13.77
N GLY A 152 14.45 -9.22 -12.61
CA GLY A 152 15.68 -9.48 -11.84
C GLY A 152 16.08 -8.52 -10.70
N PRO A 153 15.26 -7.58 -10.19
CA PRO A 153 15.71 -6.71 -9.09
C PRO A 153 16.04 -7.49 -7.80
N LEU A 154 15.31 -8.57 -7.49
CA LEU A 154 15.65 -9.45 -6.37
C LEU A 154 16.88 -10.33 -6.62
N VAL A 155 17.15 -10.69 -7.87
CA VAL A 155 18.40 -11.37 -8.25
C VAL A 155 19.58 -10.44 -7.95
N ARG A 156 19.49 -9.18 -8.36
CA ARG A 156 20.49 -8.16 -8.04
C ARG A 156 20.65 -7.97 -6.53
N ALA A 157 19.55 -7.77 -5.80
CA ALA A 157 19.57 -7.60 -4.34
C ALA A 157 20.24 -8.80 -3.64
N SER A 158 20.02 -10.02 -4.14
CA SER A 158 20.65 -11.24 -3.61
C SER A 158 22.17 -11.25 -3.83
N LEU A 159 22.62 -10.88 -5.04
CA LEU A 159 24.04 -10.80 -5.36
C LEU A 159 24.75 -9.68 -4.58
N GLN A 160 24.10 -8.53 -4.42
CA GLN A 160 24.62 -7.43 -3.61
C GLN A 160 24.74 -7.80 -2.13
N ALA A 161 23.75 -8.51 -1.58
CA ALA A 161 23.83 -9.04 -0.21
C ALA A 161 24.98 -10.04 -0.04
N ALA A 162 25.25 -10.86 -1.06
CA ALA A 162 26.36 -11.80 -1.06
C ALA A 162 27.72 -11.09 -1.12
N GLU A 163 27.85 -10.07 -1.96
CA GLU A 163 29.05 -9.23 -2.04
C GLU A 163 29.30 -8.51 -0.71
N GLU A 164 28.26 -7.88 -0.13
CA GLU A 164 28.32 -7.17 1.16
C GLU A 164 28.78 -8.09 2.30
N THR A 165 28.34 -9.35 2.29
CA THR A 165 28.63 -10.32 3.35
C THR A 165 29.83 -11.23 3.05
N GLY A 166 30.44 -11.11 1.86
CA GLY A 166 31.52 -11.96 1.37
C GLY A 166 31.15 -13.43 1.11
N ARG A 167 29.86 -13.80 1.14
CA ARG A 167 29.39 -15.19 1.10
C ARG A 167 29.08 -15.63 -0.33
N MET A 168 29.48 -16.85 -0.69
CA MET A 168 29.31 -17.35 -2.06
C MET A 168 27.88 -17.81 -2.33
N LEU A 169 27.31 -17.35 -3.46
CA LEU A 169 25.98 -17.74 -3.92
C LEU A 169 26.02 -18.59 -5.20
N LYS A 170 25.07 -19.51 -5.29
CA LYS A 170 24.55 -20.05 -6.55
C LYS A 170 23.07 -19.63 -6.63
N VAL A 171 22.69 -18.88 -7.65
CA VAL A 171 21.35 -18.33 -7.77
C VAL A 171 20.55 -19.06 -8.85
N TYR A 172 19.32 -19.47 -8.53
CA TYR A 172 18.32 -19.83 -9.52
C TYR A 172 17.27 -18.74 -9.58
N ALA A 173 16.98 -18.21 -10.77
CA ALA A 173 15.97 -17.20 -10.98
C ALA A 173 14.79 -17.84 -11.75
N VAL A 174 13.73 -18.18 -11.03
CA VAL A 174 12.54 -18.86 -11.56
C VAL A 174 11.48 -17.83 -11.90
N GLU A 175 11.03 -17.83 -13.15
CA GLU A 175 10.01 -16.90 -13.65
C GLU A 175 9.10 -17.59 -14.67
N LYS A 176 7.79 -17.40 -14.54
CA LYS A 176 6.78 -18.02 -15.42
C LYS A 176 6.40 -17.13 -16.60
N ASN A 177 6.54 -15.81 -16.48
CA ASN A 177 6.26 -14.85 -17.53
C ASN A 177 7.40 -14.88 -18.58
N PRO A 178 7.15 -15.40 -19.79
CA PRO A 178 8.20 -15.53 -20.81
C PRO A 178 8.75 -14.17 -21.26
N ASN A 179 7.97 -13.09 -21.14
CA ASN A 179 8.41 -11.75 -21.52
C ASN A 179 9.46 -11.22 -20.52
N ALA A 180 9.23 -11.43 -19.22
CA ALA A 180 10.17 -11.03 -18.17
C ALA A 180 11.47 -11.85 -18.24
N VAL A 181 11.38 -13.13 -18.58
CA VAL A 181 12.54 -14.03 -18.80
C VAL A 181 13.49 -13.47 -19.86
N ILE A 182 12.98 -12.89 -20.95
CA ILE A 182 13.83 -12.26 -21.99
C ILE A 182 14.65 -11.11 -21.39
N THR A 183 14.01 -10.21 -20.64
CA THR A 183 14.72 -9.10 -19.99
C THR A 183 15.73 -9.59 -18.95
N LEU A 184 15.37 -10.62 -18.19
CA LEU A 184 16.25 -11.23 -17.21
C LEU A 184 17.50 -11.85 -17.85
N HIS A 185 17.37 -12.51 -19.02
CA HIS A 185 18.51 -12.97 -19.79
C HIS A 185 19.43 -11.83 -20.23
N SER A 186 18.85 -10.74 -20.75
CA SER A 186 19.63 -9.55 -21.15
C SER A 186 20.37 -8.94 -19.97
N LEU A 187 19.72 -8.85 -18.81
CA LEU A 187 20.32 -8.35 -17.58
C LEU A 187 21.53 -9.19 -17.15
N ILE A 188 21.36 -10.51 -17.02
CA ILE A 188 22.42 -11.41 -16.54
C ILE A 188 23.63 -11.38 -17.47
N LYS A 189 23.40 -11.32 -18.78
CA LYS A 189 24.47 -11.23 -19.77
C LYS A 189 25.21 -9.88 -19.70
N LEU A 190 24.46 -8.79 -19.53
CA LEU A 190 25.04 -7.45 -19.44
C LEU A 190 25.92 -7.28 -18.20
N GLU A 191 25.49 -7.85 -17.07
CA GLU A 191 26.19 -7.79 -15.78
C GLU A 191 27.28 -8.88 -15.62
N GLY A 192 27.37 -9.82 -16.58
CA GLY A 192 28.35 -10.92 -16.54
C GLY A 192 28.06 -11.97 -15.46
N TRP A 193 26.79 -12.15 -15.07
CA TRP A 193 26.38 -13.06 -13.98
C TRP A 193 26.12 -14.50 -14.43
N GLU A 194 26.48 -14.85 -15.66
CA GLU A 194 26.17 -16.14 -16.32
C GLU A 194 26.74 -17.36 -15.56
N SER A 195 27.84 -17.18 -14.81
CA SER A 195 28.45 -18.24 -13.99
C SER A 195 27.81 -18.39 -12.59
N MET A 196 27.02 -17.41 -12.16
CA MET A 196 26.42 -17.35 -10.82
C MET A 196 24.91 -17.58 -10.83
N VAL A 197 24.23 -17.19 -11.91
CA VAL A 197 22.77 -17.19 -12.00
C VAL A 197 22.29 -18.10 -13.12
N THR A 198 21.41 -19.04 -12.79
CA THR A 198 20.69 -19.90 -13.75
C THR A 198 19.24 -19.44 -13.86
N ILE A 199 18.80 -19.06 -15.07
CA ILE A 199 17.39 -18.71 -15.32
C ILE A 199 16.58 -19.97 -15.58
N ILE A 200 15.40 -20.04 -14.95
CA ILE A 200 14.43 -21.11 -15.13
C ILE A 200 13.10 -20.49 -15.60
N SER A 201 12.74 -20.73 -16.85
CA SER A 201 11.44 -20.32 -17.41
C SER A 201 10.38 -21.36 -17.05
N SER A 202 9.74 -21.21 -15.88
CA SER A 202 8.77 -22.17 -15.37
C SER A 202 7.91 -21.58 -14.26
N ASP A 203 6.74 -22.19 -14.04
CA ASP A 203 5.97 -22.01 -12.81
C ASP A 203 6.70 -22.73 -11.66
N MET A 204 6.95 -22.01 -10.56
CA MET A 204 7.62 -22.58 -9.38
C MET A 204 6.89 -23.81 -8.81
N ARG A 205 5.57 -23.92 -9.00
CA ARG A 205 4.76 -25.06 -8.55
C ARG A 205 4.98 -26.33 -9.39
N CYS A 206 5.56 -26.19 -10.58
CA CYS A 206 5.78 -27.27 -11.54
C CYS A 206 7.26 -27.61 -11.77
N TRP A 207 8.19 -26.70 -11.47
CA TRP A 207 9.62 -26.93 -11.69
C TRP A 207 10.27 -27.97 -10.77
N ASP A 208 10.88 -29.01 -11.33
CA ASP A 208 11.70 -29.95 -10.56
C ASP A 208 13.14 -29.46 -10.45
N ALA A 209 13.46 -28.87 -9.29
CA ALA A 209 14.79 -28.31 -9.04
C ALA A 209 15.86 -29.41 -8.96
N PRO A 210 17.04 -29.22 -9.60
CA PRO A 210 18.10 -30.23 -9.61
C PRO A 210 18.80 -30.39 -8.25
N GLU A 211 18.64 -29.42 -7.36
CA GLU A 211 19.15 -29.41 -5.99
C GLU A 211 18.23 -28.60 -5.08
N LYS A 212 18.40 -28.71 -3.75
CA LYS A 212 17.57 -28.00 -2.77
C LYS A 212 18.15 -26.62 -2.43
N ALA A 213 17.28 -25.64 -2.20
CA ALA A 213 17.64 -24.29 -1.77
C ALA A 213 17.98 -24.24 -0.28
N ASP A 214 19.01 -23.45 0.06
CA ASP A 214 19.26 -22.98 1.43
C ASP A 214 18.36 -21.79 1.79
N ILE A 215 18.12 -20.91 0.81
CA ILE A 215 17.30 -19.71 0.95
C ILE A 215 16.37 -19.61 -0.27
N LEU A 216 15.07 -19.48 -0.02
CA LEU A 216 14.05 -19.18 -1.01
C LEU A 216 13.62 -17.72 -0.85
N VAL A 217 13.71 -16.94 -1.92
CA VAL A 217 13.33 -15.52 -1.92
C VAL A 217 12.18 -15.31 -2.91
N SER A 218 11.15 -14.58 -2.49
CA SER A 218 10.01 -14.24 -3.34
C SER A 218 9.45 -12.87 -2.98
N GLU A 219 8.80 -12.22 -3.93
CA GLU A 219 7.95 -11.05 -3.71
C GLU A 219 6.70 -11.25 -4.55
N LEU A 220 5.71 -11.87 -3.91
CA LEU A 220 4.42 -12.30 -4.49
C LEU A 220 3.26 -11.69 -3.69
N LEU A 221 3.52 -10.55 -3.03
CA LEU A 221 2.59 -9.96 -2.07
C LEU A 221 1.75 -8.91 -2.78
N GLY A 222 0.44 -8.99 -2.57
CA GLY A 222 -0.46 -7.89 -2.94
C GLY A 222 -0.70 -6.93 -1.79
N SER A 223 -1.55 -5.92 -2.02
CA SER A 223 -1.95 -4.93 -1.02
C SER A 223 -2.63 -5.50 0.24
N PHE A 224 -3.06 -6.76 0.19
CA PHE A 224 -3.65 -7.50 1.30
C PHE A 224 -2.78 -8.71 1.70
N GLY A 225 -1.49 -8.70 1.36
CA GLY A 225 -0.53 -9.75 1.66
C GLY A 225 -0.72 -10.97 0.75
N ASP A 226 -1.77 -11.75 1.00
CA ASP A 226 -2.00 -13.04 0.35
C ASP A 226 -2.86 -12.98 -0.94
N ASN A 227 -3.33 -11.80 -1.34
CA ASN A 227 -4.26 -11.63 -2.47
C ASN A 227 -3.66 -11.85 -3.86
N GLU A 228 -2.35 -12.02 -3.96
CA GLU A 228 -1.63 -12.43 -5.19
C GLU A 228 -1.20 -13.91 -5.14
N LEU A 229 -1.78 -14.68 -4.21
CA LEU A 229 -1.61 -16.14 -4.09
C LEU A 229 -0.19 -16.58 -3.71
N SER A 230 0.54 -15.73 -2.99
CA SER A 230 1.81 -16.10 -2.36
C SER A 230 1.73 -17.43 -1.58
N PRO A 231 0.69 -17.71 -0.76
CA PRO A 231 0.62 -18.98 -0.04
C PRO A 231 0.65 -20.20 -0.96
N GLU A 232 -0.21 -20.23 -1.99
CA GLU A 232 -0.29 -21.35 -2.93
C GLU A 232 0.99 -21.52 -3.77
N CYS A 233 1.62 -20.41 -4.14
CA CYS A 233 2.88 -20.42 -4.87
C CYS A 233 4.02 -20.99 -4.03
N LEU A 234 4.16 -20.52 -2.79
CA LEU A 234 5.23 -20.93 -1.88
C LEU A 234 5.04 -22.32 -1.31
N ASP A 235 3.79 -22.76 -1.05
CA ASP A 235 3.50 -24.16 -0.70
C ASP A 235 3.98 -25.12 -1.80
N GLY A 236 3.80 -24.74 -3.06
CA GLY A 236 4.36 -25.46 -4.19
C GLY A 236 5.90 -25.44 -4.16
N ALA A 237 6.49 -24.25 -4.12
CA ALA A 237 7.94 -24.07 -4.18
C ALA A 237 8.70 -24.71 -3.01
N GLN A 238 8.08 -24.83 -1.83
CA GLN A 238 8.68 -25.41 -0.63
C GLN A 238 9.23 -26.82 -0.84
N ARG A 239 8.69 -27.58 -1.80
CA ARG A 239 9.18 -28.92 -2.13
C ARG A 239 10.66 -28.96 -2.52
N PHE A 240 11.27 -27.83 -2.90
CA PHE A 240 12.71 -27.76 -3.19
C PHE A 240 13.51 -26.92 -2.17
N LEU A 241 12.92 -26.56 -1.03
CA LEU A 241 13.65 -25.99 0.10
C LEU A 241 14.27 -27.13 0.94
N LYS A 242 15.46 -26.90 1.51
CA LYS A 242 16.06 -27.82 2.50
C LYS A 242 15.21 -27.84 3.79
N PRO A 243 15.26 -28.90 4.61
CA PRO A 243 14.50 -28.96 5.87
C PRO A 243 14.81 -27.81 6.84
N ASP A 244 16.05 -27.33 6.85
CA ASP A 244 16.52 -26.18 7.63
C ASP A 244 16.51 -24.87 6.81
N GLY A 245 16.01 -24.90 5.57
CA GLY A 245 16.06 -23.77 4.66
C GLY A 245 15.20 -22.59 5.10
N ILE A 246 15.58 -21.39 4.65
CA ILE A 246 14.93 -20.12 5.02
C ILE A 246 14.03 -19.66 3.87
N SER A 247 12.81 -19.23 4.18
CA SER A 247 11.97 -18.48 3.25
C SER A 247 12.03 -16.99 3.56
N ILE A 248 12.12 -16.16 2.53
CA ILE A 248 12.01 -14.70 2.57
C ILE A 248 10.93 -14.29 1.56
N PRO A 249 9.77 -13.77 2.00
CA PRO A 249 9.40 -13.50 3.38
C PRO A 249 9.22 -14.77 4.22
N SER A 250 9.46 -14.62 5.52
CA SER A 250 9.21 -15.66 6.53
C SER A 250 7.75 -15.71 6.97
N SER A 251 7.06 -14.56 7.00
CA SER A 251 5.64 -14.49 7.24
C SER A 251 5.05 -13.17 6.78
N TYR A 252 3.73 -13.13 6.65
CA TYR A 252 2.99 -11.90 6.42
C TYR A 252 1.58 -12.00 6.99
N THR A 253 1.06 -10.84 7.41
CA THR A 253 -0.26 -10.69 8.02
C THR A 253 -1.02 -9.58 7.31
N SER A 254 -2.27 -9.86 6.94
CA SER A 254 -3.20 -8.85 6.42
C SER A 254 -3.94 -8.15 7.56
N PHE A 255 -4.33 -6.89 7.34
CA PHE A 255 -5.03 -6.08 8.34
C PHE A 255 -6.22 -5.37 7.69
N ILE A 256 -7.30 -5.15 8.43
CA ILE A 256 -8.39 -4.27 7.99
C ILE A 256 -8.74 -3.22 9.03
N GLN A 257 -9.26 -2.08 8.56
CA GLN A 257 -9.91 -1.08 9.40
C GLN A 257 -11.22 -0.58 8.76
N PRO A 258 -12.28 -0.32 9.54
CA PRO A 258 -13.52 0.25 9.03
C PRO A 258 -13.33 1.70 8.60
N VAL A 259 -13.92 2.07 7.46
CA VAL A 259 -13.82 3.43 6.91
C VAL A 259 -15.16 4.03 6.48
N THR A 260 -15.27 5.35 6.68
CA THR A 260 -16.24 6.18 5.97
C THR A 260 -15.61 6.65 4.66
N ALA A 261 -16.20 6.28 3.52
CA ALA A 261 -15.62 6.51 2.20
C ALA A 261 -16.71 6.80 1.15
N SER A 262 -17.52 7.84 1.36
CA SER A 262 -18.68 8.14 0.51
C SER A 262 -18.32 8.39 -0.96
N LYS A 263 -17.16 9.00 -1.25
CA LYS A 263 -16.69 9.16 -2.63
C LYS A 263 -16.48 7.81 -3.30
N LEU A 264 -15.66 6.93 -2.70
CA LEU A 264 -15.38 5.60 -3.25
C LEU A 264 -16.65 4.78 -3.41
N HIS A 265 -17.55 4.83 -2.44
CA HIS A 265 -18.84 4.14 -2.53
C HIS A 265 -19.68 4.63 -3.73
N ASN A 266 -19.73 5.95 -3.95
CA ASN A 266 -20.44 6.52 -5.09
C ASN A 266 -19.78 6.17 -6.43
N ASP A 267 -18.45 6.13 -6.49
CA ASP A 267 -17.70 5.72 -7.68
C ASP A 267 -18.05 4.26 -8.06
N ILE A 268 -18.05 3.34 -7.08
CA ILE A 268 -18.49 1.95 -7.27
C ILE A 268 -19.97 1.88 -7.69
N LYS A 269 -20.83 2.66 -7.02
CA LYS A 269 -22.27 2.72 -7.33
C LYS A 269 -22.55 3.15 -8.76
N ALA A 270 -21.68 3.97 -9.36
CA ALA A 270 -21.85 4.46 -10.73
C ALA A 270 -21.83 3.34 -11.78
N HIS A 271 -21.24 2.17 -11.47
CA HIS A 271 -21.25 0.98 -12.33
C HIS A 271 -22.63 0.31 -12.40
N LYS A 272 -23.51 0.56 -11.42
CA LYS A 272 -24.91 0.07 -11.38
C LYS A 272 -25.07 -1.46 -11.37
N ASP A 273 -24.08 -2.19 -10.85
CA ASP A 273 -24.18 -3.62 -10.63
C ASP A 273 -23.66 -4.05 -9.25
N ILE A 274 -23.92 -5.30 -8.89
CA ILE A 274 -23.52 -5.88 -7.61
C ILE A 274 -22.06 -6.34 -7.62
N ALA A 275 -21.54 -6.77 -8.78
CA ALA A 275 -20.20 -7.35 -8.89
C ALA A 275 -19.13 -6.34 -8.45
N HIS A 276 -19.30 -5.06 -8.78
CA HIS A 276 -18.38 -4.00 -8.33
C HIS A 276 -18.42 -3.78 -6.80
N PHE A 277 -19.54 -4.06 -6.12
CA PHE A 277 -19.58 -4.07 -4.65
C PHE A 277 -19.11 -5.39 -4.02
N GLU A 278 -18.86 -6.42 -4.82
CA GLU A 278 -18.32 -7.71 -4.40
C GLU A 278 -16.88 -7.91 -4.89
N THR A 279 -16.23 -6.83 -5.34
CA THR A 279 -14.84 -6.78 -5.76
C THR A 279 -14.04 -5.89 -4.81
N ALA A 280 -12.81 -6.29 -4.51
CA ALA A 280 -11.87 -5.47 -3.76
C ALA A 280 -11.02 -4.61 -4.71
N TYR A 281 -10.64 -3.40 -4.29
CA TYR A 281 -9.94 -2.43 -5.15
C TYR A 281 -8.64 -1.94 -4.52
N VAL A 282 -7.56 -1.86 -5.28
CA VAL A 282 -6.36 -1.13 -4.87
C VAL A 282 -6.61 0.36 -5.05
N VAL A 283 -6.38 1.17 -4.01
CA VAL A 283 -6.70 2.60 -4.02
C VAL A 283 -5.82 3.39 -3.05
N LYS A 284 -5.26 4.52 -3.51
CA LYS A 284 -4.64 5.50 -2.61
C LYS A 284 -5.75 6.25 -1.86
N LEU A 285 -6.11 5.76 -0.67
CA LEU A 285 -7.15 6.35 0.18
C LEU A 285 -6.78 7.80 0.54
N HIS A 286 -7.65 8.75 0.18
CA HIS A 286 -7.45 10.18 0.46
C HIS A 286 -8.65 10.80 1.18
N ARG A 287 -9.85 10.77 0.58
CA ARG A 287 -11.07 11.36 1.18
C ARG A 287 -11.84 10.34 2.01
N VAL A 288 -11.19 9.83 3.05
CA VAL A 288 -11.78 8.84 3.96
C VAL A 288 -11.61 9.24 5.43
N ALA A 289 -12.56 8.83 6.27
CA ALA A 289 -12.38 8.83 7.72
C ALA A 289 -12.16 7.38 8.20
N ARG A 290 -11.09 7.16 8.96
CA ARG A 290 -10.74 5.88 9.58
C ARG A 290 -11.44 5.83 10.93
N LEU A 291 -12.24 4.78 11.15
CA LEU A 291 -13.18 4.73 12.28
C LEU A 291 -12.62 4.00 13.50
N ALA A 292 -11.64 3.12 13.30
CA ALA A 292 -10.96 2.38 14.36
C ALA A 292 -9.54 2.00 13.89
N PRO A 293 -8.61 1.67 14.80
CA PRO A 293 -7.30 1.13 14.43
C PRO A 293 -7.40 -0.17 13.60
N PRO A 294 -6.44 -0.43 12.70
CA PRO A 294 -6.36 -1.70 11.99
C PRO A 294 -6.25 -2.92 12.93
N GLN A 295 -6.88 -4.03 12.54
CA GLN A 295 -6.76 -5.32 13.22
C GLN A 295 -6.32 -6.40 12.23
N GLU A 296 -5.55 -7.37 12.72
CA GLU A 296 -5.07 -8.53 11.96
C GLU A 296 -6.22 -9.39 11.42
N VAL A 297 -6.07 -9.90 10.20
CA VAL A 297 -7.07 -10.73 9.53
C VAL A 297 -6.55 -12.13 9.29
N PHE A 298 -5.57 -12.29 8.38
CA PHE A 298 -4.99 -13.58 8.03
C PHE A 298 -3.47 -13.54 8.06
N SER A 299 -2.86 -14.56 8.67
CA SER A 299 -1.41 -14.73 8.69
C SER A 299 -0.98 -16.01 7.98
N PHE A 300 0.15 -15.93 7.29
CA PHE A 300 0.81 -17.04 6.63
C PHE A 300 2.30 -17.03 6.99
N ALA A 301 2.87 -18.21 7.21
CA ALA A 301 4.28 -18.39 7.54
C ALA A 301 4.90 -19.40 6.59
N HIS A 302 6.16 -19.17 6.23
CA HIS A 302 6.93 -19.94 5.26
C HIS A 302 8.31 -20.26 5.84
N PRO A 303 8.78 -21.52 5.78
CA PRO A 303 8.06 -22.68 5.26
C PRO A 303 6.94 -23.19 6.18
N ASN A 304 5.89 -23.74 5.59
CA ASN A 304 4.79 -24.42 6.24
C ASN A 304 4.89 -25.94 6.07
N PHE A 305 5.50 -26.63 7.04
CA PHE A 305 5.67 -28.09 6.99
C PHE A 305 4.46 -28.88 7.47
N SER A 306 3.30 -28.26 7.70
CA SER A 306 2.12 -28.96 8.18
C SER A 306 1.52 -29.83 7.06
N PRO A 307 1.41 -31.17 7.24
CA PRO A 307 0.88 -32.07 6.22
C PRO A 307 -0.64 -31.90 5.98
N LYS A 308 -1.32 -31.15 6.85
CA LYS A 308 -2.75 -30.79 6.73
C LYS A 308 -2.93 -29.29 6.56
N ALA A 309 -1.89 -28.58 6.13
CA ALA A 309 -1.99 -27.16 5.83
C ALA A 309 -3.12 -26.92 4.84
N THR A 310 -4.02 -26.00 5.20
CA THR A 310 -4.96 -25.39 4.28
C THR A 310 -4.67 -23.91 4.27
N ASN A 311 -4.88 -23.24 3.14
CA ASN A 311 -4.84 -21.79 3.06
C ASN A 311 -6.23 -21.16 3.20
N GLN A 312 -7.27 -21.95 3.49
CA GLN A 312 -8.57 -21.40 3.86
C GLN A 312 -8.50 -20.75 5.24
N ARG A 313 -9.17 -19.62 5.41
CA ARG A 313 -9.18 -18.87 6.66
C ARG A 313 -10.57 -18.32 6.94
N TYR A 314 -10.84 -18.13 8.22
CA TYR A 314 -12.02 -17.43 8.71
C TYR A 314 -11.63 -16.63 9.95
N THR A 315 -12.11 -15.40 10.07
CA THR A 315 -11.97 -14.60 11.29
C THR A 315 -13.20 -13.75 11.54
N LYS A 316 -13.40 -13.42 12.83
CA LYS A 316 -14.36 -12.43 13.30
C LYS A 316 -13.58 -11.32 13.98
N LEU A 317 -13.88 -10.09 13.62
CA LEU A 317 -13.22 -8.91 14.16
C LEU A 317 -14.27 -7.97 14.74
N GLN A 318 -13.95 -7.39 15.89
CA GLN A 318 -14.80 -6.42 16.57
C GLN A 318 -14.02 -5.12 16.73
N PHE A 319 -14.53 -4.05 16.13
CA PHE A 319 -13.94 -2.71 16.20
C PHE A 319 -14.74 -1.85 17.16
N GLU A 320 -14.05 -1.35 18.18
CA GLU A 320 -14.56 -0.30 19.06
C GLU A 320 -14.20 1.07 18.47
N LEU A 321 -15.20 1.95 18.37
CA LEU A 321 -15.00 3.31 17.88
C LEU A 321 -14.49 4.20 19.03
N PRO A 322 -13.58 5.15 18.76
CA PRO A 322 -13.21 6.19 19.72
C PRO A 322 -14.44 6.95 20.23
N GLN A 323 -14.45 7.28 21.53
CA GLN A 323 -15.60 7.91 22.22
C GLN A 323 -16.07 9.23 21.57
N ASP A 324 -15.16 9.95 20.92
CA ASP A 324 -15.42 11.24 20.26
C ASP A 324 -15.90 11.11 18.80
N THR A 325 -16.01 9.90 18.26
CA THR A 325 -16.45 9.66 16.87
C THR A 325 -17.93 10.00 16.66
N GLY A 326 -18.76 9.82 17.69
CA GLY A 326 -20.22 9.89 17.56
C GLY A 326 -20.78 8.79 16.64
N SER A 327 -21.91 9.05 15.98
CA SER A 327 -22.48 8.13 14.99
C SER A 327 -21.86 8.32 13.60
N CYS A 328 -21.66 7.24 12.84
CA CYS A 328 -21.02 7.30 11.52
C CYS A 328 -21.66 6.35 10.49
N LEU A 329 -21.15 6.41 9.25
CA LEU A 329 -21.52 5.49 8.16
C LEU A 329 -20.31 4.68 7.71
N VAL A 330 -20.36 3.36 7.88
CA VAL A 330 -19.34 2.45 7.34
C VAL A 330 -19.66 2.17 5.88
N HIS A 331 -18.70 2.46 5.00
CA HIS A 331 -18.84 2.22 3.55
C HIS A 331 -18.07 0.98 3.08
N GLY A 332 -17.16 0.47 3.90
CA GLY A 332 -16.28 -0.64 3.61
C GLY A 332 -15.11 -0.70 4.56
N PHE A 333 -14.12 -1.51 4.21
CA PHE A 333 -12.92 -1.75 4.99
C PHE A 333 -11.69 -1.45 4.15
N ALA A 334 -10.78 -0.65 4.69
CA ALA A 334 -9.46 -0.49 4.12
C ALA A 334 -8.56 -1.63 4.61
N GLY A 335 -7.90 -2.30 3.68
CA GLY A 335 -7.00 -3.42 3.92
C GLY A 335 -5.54 -3.07 3.66
N TYR A 336 -4.67 -3.70 4.45
CA TYR A 336 -3.22 -3.52 4.47
C TYR A 336 -2.52 -4.85 4.66
N PHE A 337 -1.19 -4.84 4.68
CA PHE A 337 -0.38 -5.96 5.14
C PHE A 337 0.90 -5.47 5.82
N ASP A 338 1.49 -6.35 6.63
CA ASP A 338 2.88 -6.27 7.09
C ASP A 338 3.53 -7.65 6.91
N ALA A 339 4.77 -7.66 6.41
CA ALA A 339 5.52 -8.86 6.09
C ALA A 339 6.86 -8.87 6.83
N VAL A 340 7.10 -9.92 7.60
CA VAL A 340 8.41 -10.20 8.17
C VAL A 340 9.25 -10.89 7.11
N LEU A 341 10.20 -10.15 6.55
CA LEU A 341 11.13 -10.70 5.56
C LEU A 341 12.04 -11.73 6.22
N TYR A 342 12.79 -11.31 7.24
CA TYR A 342 13.67 -12.16 8.02
C TYR A 342 14.02 -11.50 9.37
N LYS A 343 13.71 -12.19 10.48
CA LYS A 343 13.90 -11.71 11.86
C LYS A 343 13.27 -10.32 12.07
N ASP A 344 14.08 -9.29 12.32
CA ASP A 344 13.65 -7.90 12.56
C ASP A 344 13.46 -7.09 11.27
N VAL A 345 13.77 -7.65 10.10
CA VAL A 345 13.56 -6.97 8.83
C VAL A 345 12.14 -7.24 8.36
N HIS A 346 11.34 -6.18 8.27
CA HIS A 346 9.98 -6.22 7.76
C HIS A 346 9.78 -5.22 6.62
N LEU A 347 8.71 -5.40 5.85
CA LEU A 347 8.13 -4.35 5.03
C LEU A 347 6.61 -4.44 5.05
N GLY A 348 5.92 -3.32 4.89
CA GLY A 348 4.47 -3.30 5.00
C GLY A 348 3.87 -1.92 4.76
N ILE A 349 2.55 -1.93 4.55
CA ILE A 349 1.72 -0.73 4.39
C ILE A 349 0.72 -0.56 5.54
N GLU A 350 0.79 -1.41 6.57
CA GLU A 350 0.00 -1.24 7.79
C GLU A 350 0.32 0.13 8.41
N PRO A 351 -0.68 0.97 8.72
CA PRO A 351 -0.45 2.36 9.14
C PRO A 351 0.48 2.58 10.35
N ASN A 352 0.53 1.66 11.31
CA ASN A 352 1.34 1.77 12.52
C ASN A 352 2.78 1.26 12.33
N THR A 353 2.99 0.30 11.41
CA THR A 353 4.31 -0.27 11.08
C THR A 353 4.75 0.04 9.64
N CYS A 354 4.16 1.04 9.00
CA CYS A 354 4.38 1.33 7.59
C CYS A 354 5.87 1.55 7.31
N THR A 355 6.37 0.92 6.25
CA THR A 355 7.75 1.14 5.79
C THR A 355 7.88 2.54 5.19
N PRO A 356 8.70 3.43 5.78
CA PRO A 356 8.80 4.81 5.31
C PRO A 356 9.30 4.88 3.87
N ASN A 357 8.68 5.77 3.07
CA ASN A 357 9.02 6.04 1.67
C ASN A 357 8.86 4.86 0.70
N MET A 358 8.14 3.81 1.10
CA MET A 358 7.76 2.71 0.21
C MET A 358 6.44 3.07 -0.50
N PHE A 359 6.36 2.80 -1.80
CA PHE A 359 5.20 3.17 -2.64
C PHE A 359 4.78 2.08 -3.62
N SER A 360 5.33 0.87 -3.48
CA SER A 360 4.97 -0.31 -4.28
C SER A 360 3.51 -0.73 -4.13
N TRP A 361 2.87 -0.44 -2.98
CA TRP A 361 1.49 -0.84 -2.71
C TRP A 361 0.66 0.33 -2.20
N PHE A 362 -0.52 0.51 -2.78
CA PHE A 362 -1.60 1.23 -2.12
C PHE A 362 -2.47 0.27 -1.31
N PRO A 363 -3.22 0.77 -0.31
CA PRO A 363 -4.19 -0.04 0.41
C PRO A 363 -5.22 -0.69 -0.52
N ILE A 364 -5.78 -1.82 -0.10
CA ILE A 364 -6.95 -2.41 -0.74
C ILE A 364 -8.23 -1.91 -0.08
N PHE A 365 -9.36 -1.89 -0.78
CA PHE A 365 -10.66 -1.47 -0.26
C PHE A 365 -11.71 -2.55 -0.53
N PHE A 366 -12.34 -3.05 0.53
CA PHE A 366 -13.44 -4.00 0.50
C PHE A 366 -14.76 -3.26 0.74
N PRO A 367 -15.56 -2.99 -0.32
CA PRO A 367 -16.76 -2.18 -0.20
C PRO A 367 -17.92 -2.94 0.45
N LEU A 368 -18.86 -2.19 1.05
CA LEU A 368 -20.18 -2.70 1.41
C LEU A 368 -21.20 -2.27 0.35
N ARG A 369 -22.08 -3.20 -0.08
CA ARG A 369 -23.17 -2.90 -1.04
C ARG A 369 -24.03 -1.71 -0.61
N LYS A 370 -24.32 -1.62 0.69
CA LYS A 370 -25.06 -0.51 1.30
C LYS A 370 -24.22 0.05 2.45
N PRO A 371 -24.08 1.38 2.57
CA PRO A 371 -23.47 1.98 3.75
C PRO A 371 -24.26 1.60 5.00
N ILE A 372 -23.55 1.30 6.08
CA ILE A 372 -24.15 0.85 7.34
C ILE A 372 -24.02 1.96 8.39
N TYR A 373 -25.16 2.37 8.93
CA TYR A 373 -25.22 3.31 10.04
C TYR A 373 -24.76 2.62 11.32
N VAL A 374 -23.80 3.25 11.99
CA VAL A 374 -23.28 2.81 13.28
C VAL A 374 -23.65 3.89 14.31
N PRO A 375 -24.55 3.58 15.26
CA PRO A 375 -24.83 4.49 16.36
C PRO A 375 -23.57 4.76 17.19
N SER A 376 -23.55 5.89 17.91
CA SER A 376 -22.47 6.19 18.84
C SER A 376 -22.27 5.04 19.82
N GLU A 377 -21.01 4.74 20.17
CA GLU A 377 -20.63 3.71 21.14
C GLU A 377 -21.07 2.27 20.77
N SER A 378 -21.51 2.05 19.52
CA SER A 378 -21.85 0.70 19.04
C SER A 378 -20.64 0.05 18.37
N PRO A 379 -20.29 -1.20 18.71
CA PRO A 379 -19.19 -1.89 18.05
C PRO A 379 -19.55 -2.27 16.62
N ILE A 380 -18.52 -2.40 15.78
CA ILE A 380 -18.63 -2.99 14.44
C ILE A 380 -18.10 -4.42 14.51
N GLU A 381 -18.97 -5.41 14.28
CA GLU A 381 -18.54 -6.80 14.09
C GLU A 381 -18.48 -7.11 12.59
N VAL A 382 -17.36 -7.66 12.12
CA VAL A 382 -17.17 -8.08 10.73
C VAL A 382 -16.60 -9.48 10.67
N HIS A 383 -17.07 -10.25 9.70
CA HIS A 383 -16.58 -11.58 9.40
C HIS A 383 -15.87 -11.55 8.04
N PHE A 384 -14.71 -12.18 7.97
CA PHE A 384 -13.89 -12.30 6.77
C PHE A 384 -13.53 -13.77 6.53
N TRP A 385 -13.64 -14.21 5.28
CA TRP A 385 -13.24 -15.53 4.84
C TRP A 385 -12.23 -15.43 3.70
N ARG A 386 -11.23 -16.30 3.73
CA ARG A 386 -10.43 -16.66 2.57
C ARG A 386 -10.83 -18.05 2.13
N CYS A 387 -11.46 -18.14 0.98
CA CYS A 387 -12.00 -19.37 0.43
C CYS A 387 -11.07 -19.90 -0.67
N CYS A 388 -10.91 -21.22 -0.73
CA CYS A 388 -10.08 -21.89 -1.72
C CYS A 388 -10.90 -22.95 -2.44
N GLY A 389 -10.93 -22.86 -3.77
CA GLY A 389 -11.40 -23.90 -4.67
C GLY A 389 -10.23 -24.58 -5.37
N ALA A 390 -10.54 -25.54 -6.26
CA ALA A 390 -9.51 -26.26 -7.01
C ALA A 390 -8.73 -25.36 -8.00
N THR A 391 -9.37 -24.30 -8.51
CA THR A 391 -8.81 -23.44 -9.57
C THR A 391 -8.81 -21.95 -9.21
N LYS A 392 -9.41 -21.56 -8.08
CA LYS A 392 -9.60 -20.16 -7.68
C LYS A 392 -9.47 -20.00 -6.17
N VAL A 393 -9.05 -18.82 -5.77
CA VAL A 393 -9.09 -18.34 -4.38
C VAL A 393 -9.85 -17.02 -4.39
N TRP A 394 -10.67 -16.79 -3.37
CA TRP A 394 -11.45 -15.55 -3.24
C TRP A 394 -11.66 -15.18 -1.78
N TYR A 395 -12.08 -13.94 -1.54
CA TYR A 395 -12.50 -13.49 -0.23
C TYR A 395 -14.01 -13.32 -0.16
N GLU A 396 -14.58 -13.61 0.99
CA GLU A 396 -15.95 -13.23 1.34
C GLU A 396 -15.90 -12.34 2.59
N TRP A 397 -16.83 -11.39 2.69
CA TRP A 397 -16.92 -10.53 3.88
C TRP A 397 -18.35 -10.12 4.19
N ALA A 398 -18.64 -9.93 5.47
CA ALA A 398 -19.93 -9.47 5.95
C ALA A 398 -19.78 -8.65 7.24
N LEU A 399 -20.40 -7.48 7.30
CA LEU A 399 -20.60 -6.76 8.55
C LEU A 399 -21.82 -7.36 9.25
N VAL A 400 -21.71 -7.74 10.52
CA VAL A 400 -22.74 -8.46 11.28
C VAL A 400 -23.42 -7.56 12.32
N ALA A 401 -22.64 -6.69 12.98
CA ALA A 401 -23.14 -5.70 13.94
C ALA A 401 -22.62 -4.31 13.58
N PRO A 402 -23.41 -3.22 13.77
CA PRO A 402 -24.70 -3.19 14.49
C PRO A 402 -25.92 -3.57 13.65
N SER A 403 -25.78 -3.70 12.33
CA SER A 403 -26.83 -4.26 11.47
C SER A 403 -26.20 -5.13 10.37
N PRO A 404 -26.77 -6.30 10.07
CA PRO A 404 -26.12 -7.25 9.18
C PRO A 404 -26.18 -6.81 7.72
N SER A 405 -25.04 -6.91 7.03
CA SER A 405 -24.93 -6.88 5.58
C SER A 405 -25.19 -8.27 4.99
N PRO A 406 -25.47 -8.39 3.67
CA PRO A 406 -25.30 -9.67 3.00
C PRO A 406 -23.83 -10.11 3.06
N ILE A 407 -23.59 -11.41 2.87
CA ILE A 407 -22.25 -11.91 2.54
C ILE A 407 -21.90 -11.42 1.14
N HIS A 408 -20.76 -10.74 1.04
CA HIS A 408 -20.22 -10.25 -0.22
C HIS A 408 -19.37 -11.34 -0.87
N ASN A 409 -19.45 -11.43 -2.19
CA ASN A 409 -18.66 -12.31 -3.04
C ASN A 409 -18.85 -13.81 -2.74
N SER A 410 -20.06 -14.21 -2.34
CA SER A 410 -20.37 -15.61 -2.04
C SER A 410 -20.01 -16.54 -3.19
N ASN A 411 -19.16 -17.53 -2.93
CA ASN A 411 -18.58 -18.46 -3.90
C ASN A 411 -17.74 -17.82 -5.02
N GLY A 412 -17.25 -16.59 -4.84
CA GLY A 412 -16.41 -15.92 -5.84
C GLY A 412 -17.15 -15.60 -7.15
N ARG A 413 -18.40 -15.15 -7.05
CA ARG A 413 -19.36 -15.02 -8.17
C ARG A 413 -19.17 -13.78 -9.04
#